data_AF-A0A434DVU9-F1
#
_entry.id   AF-A0A434DVU9-F1
#
_cell.length_a   1.000
_cell.length_b   1.000
_cell.length_c   1.000
_cell.angle_alpha   90.00
_cell.angle_beta   90.00
_cell.angle_gamma   90.00
#
_symmetry.space_group_name_H-M   'P 1'
#
loop_
_entity.id
_entity.type
_entity.pdbx_description
1 polymer ?
#
loop_
_entity_poly.entity_id
_entity_poly.type
_entity_poly.pdbx_seq_one_letter_code
_entity_poly.pdbx_strand_id
1 'polypeptide(L)'
;MVNLAAGTYVIRTGGLSLSSGAVLNAAEGTTIVLLDDQATTTMQAGAKLRLTAPISGPWMGIALAQKPQSVERTSTLIGGGDTDLGGIIYLPSQKLFLIGGGGLSTDSKPRIFVVNLIEMNGNGSIYLAGASDLLTTNSATRLMN
;
A
#
# COMPACT_ATOMS: atom_id res chain seq x y z
N MET A 1 11.02 -13.61 8.36
CA MET A 1 10.36 -13.52 7.03
C MET A 1 9.09 -14.34 7.08
N VAL A 2 8.03 -13.87 6.45
CA VAL A 2 6.74 -14.56 6.33
C VAL A 2 6.36 -14.61 4.85
N ASN A 3 5.93 -15.78 4.38
CA ASN A 3 5.45 -15.98 3.02
C ASN A 3 3.98 -16.40 3.08
N LEU A 4 3.12 -15.70 2.36
CA LEU A 4 1.71 -16.03 2.20
C LEU A 4 1.51 -16.66 0.84
N ALA A 5 0.78 -17.77 0.81
CA ALA A 5 0.29 -18.34 -0.44
C ALA A 5 -0.78 -17.40 -1.06
N ALA A 6 -1.11 -17.66 -2.32
CA ALA A 6 -2.26 -17.01 -2.95
C ALA A 6 -3.54 -17.22 -2.13
N GLY A 7 -4.35 -16.17 -1.97
CA GLY A 7 -5.58 -16.24 -1.21
C GLY A 7 -5.99 -14.96 -0.49
N THR A 8 -7.07 -15.04 0.28
CA THR A 8 -7.59 -13.91 1.07
C THR A 8 -7.28 -14.10 2.54
N TYR A 9 -6.58 -13.13 3.13
CA TYR A 9 -6.23 -13.11 4.55
C TYR A 9 -7.03 -12.02 5.24
N VAL A 10 -7.82 -12.41 6.25
CA VAL A 10 -8.69 -11.48 6.97
C VAL A 10 -8.13 -11.22 8.35
N ILE A 11 -7.77 -9.97 8.63
CA ILE A 11 -7.39 -9.48 9.94
C ILE A 11 -8.64 -8.88 10.58
N ARG A 12 -9.25 -9.65 11.50
CA ARG A 12 -10.51 -9.27 12.15
C ARG A 12 -10.32 -8.16 13.19
N THR A 13 -9.18 -8.15 13.86
CA THR A 13 -8.87 -7.22 14.95
C THR A 13 -7.43 -6.74 14.78
N GLY A 14 -7.21 -5.44 14.98
CA GLY A 14 -5.95 -4.79 14.71
C GLY A 14 -5.67 -4.53 13.23
N GLY A 15 -4.44 -4.13 12.94
CA GLY A 15 -3.97 -3.77 11.61
C GLY A 15 -2.79 -4.62 11.11
N LEU A 16 -2.24 -4.23 9.96
CA LEU A 16 -1.02 -4.81 9.43
C LEU A 16 0.18 -3.98 9.90
N SER A 17 1.08 -4.58 10.68
CA SER A 17 2.30 -3.91 11.16
C SER A 17 3.53 -4.72 10.79
N LEU A 18 4.50 -4.06 10.14
CA LEU A 18 5.79 -4.62 9.79
C LEU A 18 6.88 -3.68 10.31
N SER A 19 7.77 -4.18 11.16
CA SER A 19 8.84 -3.40 11.78
C SER A 19 10.13 -4.21 11.86
N SER A 20 11.23 -3.56 12.26
CA SER A 20 12.50 -4.21 12.59
C SER A 20 13.03 -5.14 11.48
N GLY A 21 12.98 -4.69 10.23
CA GLY A 21 13.42 -5.48 9.07
C GLY A 21 12.51 -6.66 8.71
N ALA A 22 11.29 -6.72 9.24
CA ALA A 22 10.33 -7.76 8.90
C ALA A 22 10.05 -7.78 7.38
N VAL A 23 9.95 -8.98 6.82
CA VAL A 23 9.67 -9.19 5.40
C VAL A 23 8.39 -10.02 5.27
N LEU A 24 7.39 -9.44 4.60
CA LEU A 24 6.17 -10.12 4.18
C LEU A 24 6.16 -10.27 2.66
N ASN A 25 6.16 -11.50 2.16
CA ASN A 25 6.00 -11.79 0.73
C ASN A 25 4.65 -12.46 0.47
N ALA A 26 3.89 -11.87 -0.45
CA ALA A 26 2.54 -12.25 -0.85
C ALA A 26 2.33 -11.83 -2.32
N ALA A 27 3.26 -12.24 -3.19
CA ALA A 27 3.34 -11.79 -4.58
C ALA A 27 2.57 -12.67 -5.58
N GLU A 28 1.92 -13.75 -5.12
CA GLU A 28 1.30 -14.78 -5.97
C GLU A 28 -0.23 -14.61 -6.14
N GLY A 29 -0.77 -13.43 -5.85
CA GLY A 29 -2.22 -13.20 -5.90
C GLY A 29 -2.85 -13.30 -4.52
N THR A 30 -2.61 -12.28 -3.69
CA THR A 30 -3.04 -12.23 -2.31
C THR A 30 -3.81 -10.95 -2.04
N THR A 31 -4.90 -11.07 -1.28
CA THR A 31 -5.63 -9.93 -0.74
C THR A 31 -5.59 -9.97 0.78
N ILE A 32 -5.18 -8.87 1.40
CA ILE A 32 -5.29 -8.67 2.85
C ILE A 32 -6.49 -7.78 3.13
N VAL A 33 -7.37 -8.20 4.03
CA VAL A 33 -8.59 -7.48 4.41
C VAL A 33 -8.53 -7.11 5.88
N LEU A 34 -8.62 -5.82 6.19
CA LEU A 34 -8.65 -5.27 7.54
C LEU A 34 -10.09 -4.94 7.92
N LEU A 35 -10.64 -5.61 8.95
CA LEU A 35 -12.03 -5.43 9.36
C LEU A 35 -12.22 -4.59 10.63
N ASP A 36 -11.14 -4.34 11.37
CA ASP A 36 -11.18 -3.50 12.56
C ASP A 36 -11.36 -2.02 12.19
N ASP A 37 -12.27 -1.32 12.86
CA ASP A 37 -12.52 0.10 12.64
C ASP A 37 -11.32 0.98 13.01
N GLN A 38 -10.40 0.46 13.82
CA GLN A 38 -9.15 1.11 14.20
C GLN A 38 -7.94 0.57 13.43
N ALA A 39 -8.13 -0.32 12.45
CA ALA A 39 -7.01 -0.91 11.70
C ALA A 39 -6.19 0.16 10.98
N THR A 40 -4.87 0.04 11.07
CA THR A 40 -3.92 0.79 10.23
C THR A 40 -2.97 -0.17 9.53
N THR A 41 -2.37 0.29 8.44
CA THR A 41 -1.21 -0.38 7.83
C THR A 41 0.03 0.41 8.16
N THR A 42 0.99 -0.20 8.84
CA THR A 42 2.20 0.47 9.32
C THR A 42 3.44 -0.32 8.91
N MET A 43 4.34 0.33 8.18
CA MET A 43 5.67 -0.21 7.86
C MET A 43 6.73 0.72 8.44
N GLN A 44 7.68 0.16 9.19
CA GLN A 44 8.73 0.90 9.88
C GLN A 44 10.08 0.19 9.86
N ALA A 45 11.16 0.91 10.17
CA ALA A 45 12.49 0.38 10.47
C ALA A 45 13.00 -0.68 9.46
N GLY A 46 12.99 -0.35 8.16
CA GLY A 46 13.53 -1.20 7.10
C GLY A 46 12.69 -2.43 6.74
N ALA A 47 11.43 -2.48 7.20
CA ALA A 47 10.50 -3.53 6.80
C ALA A 47 10.22 -3.55 5.28
N LYS A 48 9.91 -4.73 4.76
CA LYS A 48 9.68 -4.99 3.33
C LYS A 48 8.31 -5.65 3.14
N LEU A 49 7.52 -5.14 2.20
CA LEU A 49 6.21 -5.66 1.84
C LEU A 49 6.16 -5.90 0.34
N ARG A 50 5.98 -7.16 -0.06
CA ARG A 50 5.67 -7.54 -1.43
C ARG A 50 4.26 -8.10 -1.46
N LEU A 51 3.35 -7.40 -2.11
CA LEU A 51 1.94 -7.77 -2.15
C LEU A 51 1.38 -7.53 -3.54
N THR A 52 0.95 -8.60 -4.21
CA THR A 52 0.36 -8.53 -5.56
C THR A 52 -1.04 -9.11 -5.51
N ALA A 53 -2.01 -8.30 -5.94
CA ALA A 53 -3.41 -8.68 -6.00
C ALA A 53 -3.67 -9.89 -6.92
N PRO A 54 -4.73 -10.67 -6.68
CA PRO A 54 -5.12 -11.75 -7.57
C PRO A 54 -5.59 -11.22 -8.94
N ILE A 55 -5.40 -12.00 -9.99
CA ILE A 55 -5.80 -11.67 -11.38
C ILE A 55 -7.22 -12.16 -11.75
N SER A 56 -7.90 -12.83 -10.83
CA SER A 56 -9.26 -13.34 -11.02
C SER A 56 -9.97 -13.50 -9.69
N GLY A 57 -11.28 -13.76 -9.74
CA GLY A 57 -12.11 -13.94 -8.56
C GLY A 57 -12.62 -12.63 -7.94
N PRO A 58 -13.34 -12.71 -6.80
CA PRO A 58 -14.06 -11.56 -6.23
C PRO A 58 -13.15 -10.41 -5.77
N TRP A 59 -11.90 -10.71 -5.42
CA TRP A 59 -10.90 -9.73 -4.99
C TRP A 59 -9.92 -9.35 -6.10
N MET A 60 -10.23 -9.69 -7.36
CA MET A 60 -9.39 -9.38 -8.50
C MET A 60 -8.94 -7.92 -8.48
N GLY A 61 -7.63 -7.72 -8.59
CA GLY A 61 -7.02 -6.39 -8.60
C GLY A 61 -6.93 -5.71 -7.24
N ILE A 62 -7.46 -6.25 -6.15
CA ILE A 62 -7.36 -5.66 -4.81
C ILE A 62 -6.29 -6.38 -3.98
N ALA A 63 -5.24 -5.65 -3.60
CA ALA A 63 -4.11 -6.19 -2.84
C ALA A 63 -4.33 -6.00 -1.33
N LEU A 64 -4.79 -4.81 -0.93
CA LEU A 64 -5.10 -4.46 0.44
C LEU A 64 -6.45 -3.73 0.49
N ALA A 65 -7.33 -4.17 1.38
CA ALA A 65 -8.62 -3.54 1.60
C ALA A 65 -8.86 -3.31 3.09
N GLN A 66 -9.39 -2.14 3.43
CA GLN A 66 -9.96 -1.86 4.74
C GLN A 66 -11.47 -1.71 4.62
N LYS A 67 -12.16 -2.10 5.70
CA LYS A 67 -13.57 -1.82 5.90
C LYS A 67 -13.87 -0.33 5.58
N PRO A 68 -14.85 -0.03 4.71
CA PRO A 68 -15.28 1.35 4.47
C PRO A 68 -15.79 2.00 5.76
N GLN A 69 -15.68 3.33 5.86
CA GLN A 69 -16.20 4.10 6.99
C GLN A 69 -15.58 3.71 8.35
N SER A 70 -14.37 3.13 8.34
CA SER A 70 -13.56 3.00 9.55
C SER A 70 -13.20 4.37 10.14
N VAL A 71 -12.77 4.37 11.40
CA VAL A 71 -12.28 5.61 12.04
C VAL A 71 -11.05 6.08 11.28
N GLU A 72 -11.02 7.37 10.93
CA GLU A 72 -9.87 7.98 10.29
C GLU A 72 -8.64 7.85 11.19
N ARG A 73 -7.59 7.24 10.66
CA ARG A 73 -6.26 7.18 11.29
C ARG A 73 -5.19 7.37 10.22
N THR A 74 -3.94 7.37 10.66
CA THR A 74 -2.79 7.41 9.78
C THR A 74 -2.23 6.00 9.59
N SER A 75 -2.23 5.55 8.34
CA SER A 75 -1.45 4.40 7.88
C SER A 75 -0.12 4.90 7.34
N THR A 76 0.98 4.25 7.68
CA THR A 76 2.33 4.67 7.30
C THR A 76 2.96 3.61 6.41
N LEU A 77 3.44 4.00 5.23
CA LEU A 77 4.30 3.17 4.39
C LEU A 77 5.66 3.84 4.24
N ILE A 78 6.72 3.05 4.29
CA ILE A 78 8.07 3.54 3.98
C ILE A 78 8.36 3.32 2.49
N GLY A 79 8.73 4.40 1.82
CA GLY A 79 9.24 4.40 0.46
C GLY A 79 10.68 3.87 0.40
N GLY A 80 10.97 3.01 -0.56
CA GLY A 80 12.19 2.20 -0.62
C GLY A 80 12.00 1.03 -1.57
N GLY A 81 13.03 0.67 -2.35
CA GLY A 81 12.95 -0.34 -3.43
C GLY A 81 12.54 -1.77 -3.01
N ASP A 82 12.21 -1.99 -1.75
CA ASP A 82 11.73 -3.25 -1.19
C ASP A 82 10.24 -3.26 -0.83
N THR A 83 9.53 -2.13 -0.97
CA THR A 83 8.06 -2.08 -0.89
C THR A 83 7.51 -2.18 -2.32
N ASP A 84 7.00 -3.37 -2.68
CA ASP A 84 6.41 -3.67 -3.99
C ASP A 84 4.92 -4.00 -3.85
N LEU A 85 4.09 -3.09 -4.32
CA LEU A 85 2.63 -3.21 -4.27
C LEU A 85 2.10 -3.32 -5.70
N GLY A 86 1.32 -4.36 -5.99
CA GLY A 86 0.66 -4.56 -7.28
C GLY A 86 -0.85 -4.65 -7.09
N GLY A 87 -1.61 -3.75 -7.72
CA GLY A 87 -3.06 -3.66 -7.60
C GLY A 87 -3.56 -2.47 -6.77
N ILE A 88 -4.78 -2.58 -6.29
CA ILE A 88 -5.51 -1.55 -5.56
C ILE A 88 -5.18 -1.66 -4.07
N ILE A 89 -4.83 -0.50 -3.50
CA ILE A 89 -4.70 -0.26 -2.07
C ILE A 89 -5.92 0.57 -1.64
N TYR A 90 -6.91 -0.09 -1.05
CA TYR A 90 -8.21 0.49 -0.69
C TYR A 90 -8.28 0.75 0.82
N LEU A 91 -7.94 1.97 1.23
CA LEU A 91 -8.00 2.46 2.62
C LEU A 91 -8.79 3.78 2.66
N PRO A 92 -10.07 3.79 2.24
CA PRO A 92 -10.80 5.00 1.84
C PRO A 92 -10.95 6.04 2.96
N SER A 93 -10.93 5.60 4.22
CA SER A 93 -11.06 6.47 5.40
C SER A 93 -9.72 6.88 6.01
N GLN A 94 -8.59 6.37 5.53
CA GLN A 94 -7.29 6.58 6.15
C GLN A 94 -6.52 7.72 5.49
N LYS A 95 -5.69 8.38 6.30
CA LYS A 95 -4.56 9.17 5.82
C LYS A 95 -3.40 8.23 5.54
N LEU A 96 -2.85 8.26 4.34
CA LEU A 96 -1.67 7.49 3.97
C LEU A 96 -0.45 8.39 4.05
N PHE A 97 0.40 8.14 5.04
CA PHE A 97 1.66 8.85 5.21
C PHE A 97 2.82 8.06 4.62
N LEU A 98 3.49 8.66 3.64
CA LEU A 98 4.64 8.08 2.96
C LEU A 98 5.91 8.76 3.44
N ILE A 99 6.83 7.96 3.99
CA ILE A 99 8.08 8.44 4.59
C ILE A 99 9.26 7.80 3.87
N GLY A 100 10.33 8.56 3.62
CA GLY A 100 11.64 8.02 3.24
C GLY A 100 12.08 8.43 1.84
N GLY A 101 13.29 7.99 1.47
CA GLY A 101 13.99 8.44 0.25
C GLY A 101 14.06 7.43 -0.89
N GLY A 102 13.14 6.48 -0.93
CA GLY A 102 12.98 5.58 -2.06
C GLY A 102 11.55 5.58 -2.61
N GLY A 103 11.38 5.03 -3.81
CA GLY A 103 10.07 4.91 -4.44
C GLY A 103 9.24 3.74 -3.89
N LEU A 104 7.91 3.87 -3.89
CA LEU A 104 7.02 2.71 -3.86
C LEU A 104 7.07 2.04 -5.25
N SER A 105 7.92 1.02 -5.36
CA SER A 105 8.23 0.19 -6.53
C SER A 105 8.76 0.94 -7.77
N THR A 106 9.77 0.37 -8.44
CA THR A 106 10.22 0.78 -9.78
C THR A 106 9.57 -0.05 -10.89
N ASP A 107 8.64 -0.93 -10.55
CA ASP A 107 8.01 -1.85 -11.49
C ASP A 107 6.73 -1.25 -12.10
N SER A 108 6.52 -1.60 -13.36
CA SER A 108 5.39 -1.26 -14.23
C SER A 108 4.03 -1.80 -13.79
N LYS A 109 3.96 -2.49 -12.64
CA LYS A 109 2.71 -3.02 -12.11
C LYS A 109 1.70 -1.88 -11.90
N PRO A 110 0.46 -2.00 -12.42
CA PRO A 110 -0.59 -1.01 -12.19
C PRO A 110 -0.90 -0.93 -10.70
N ARG A 111 -1.02 0.31 -10.21
CA ARG A 111 -1.31 0.63 -8.82
C ARG A 111 -2.37 1.70 -8.75
N ILE A 112 -3.35 1.49 -7.88
CA ILE A 112 -4.39 2.47 -7.59
C ILE A 112 -4.47 2.62 -6.07
N PHE A 113 -4.42 3.85 -5.59
CA PHE A 113 -4.64 4.17 -4.18
C PHE A 113 -6.01 4.80 -4.03
N VAL A 114 -6.83 4.25 -3.15
CA VAL A 114 -8.11 4.84 -2.73
C VAL A 114 -7.98 5.14 -1.24
N VAL A 115 -7.69 6.40 -0.92
CA VAL A 115 -7.40 6.87 0.44
C VAL A 115 -8.01 8.26 0.65
N ASN A 116 -8.21 8.67 1.91
CA ASN A 116 -8.77 9.99 2.21
C ASN A 116 -7.77 11.11 1.91
N LEU A 117 -6.51 10.91 2.29
CA LEU A 117 -5.43 11.87 2.12
C LEU A 117 -4.12 11.14 1.90
N ILE A 118 -3.27 11.63 1.00
CA ILE A 118 -1.87 11.20 0.87
C ILE A 118 -0.99 12.34 1.39
N GLU A 119 -0.17 12.04 2.38
CA GLU A 119 0.86 12.94 2.88
C GLU A 119 2.23 12.33 2.58
N MET A 120 3.14 13.12 2.03
CA MET A 120 4.49 12.68 1.68
C MET A 120 5.52 13.53 2.41
N ASN A 121 6.46 12.88 3.10
CA ASN A 121 7.58 13.56 3.76
C ASN A 121 8.91 12.91 3.37
N GLY A 122 9.85 13.74 2.89
CA GLY A 122 11.13 13.31 2.34
C GLY A 122 11.15 13.36 0.82
N ASN A 123 12.08 12.61 0.22
CA ASN A 123 12.34 12.54 -1.22
C ASN A 123 11.77 11.26 -1.88
N GLY A 124 10.77 10.64 -1.24
CA GLY A 124 10.11 9.45 -1.76
C GLY A 124 9.25 9.75 -3.00
N SER A 125 9.05 8.73 -3.83
CA SER A 125 8.23 8.81 -5.04
C SER A 125 7.14 7.74 -5.04
N ILE A 126 5.98 8.06 -5.60
CA ILE A 126 4.94 7.07 -5.92
C ILE A 126 4.93 6.89 -7.42
N TYR A 127 5.19 5.67 -7.89
CA TYR A 127 5.03 5.35 -9.29
C TYR A 127 3.59 4.91 -9.52
N LEU A 128 2.81 5.69 -10.26
CA LEU A 128 1.46 5.32 -10.68
C LEU A 128 1.54 4.91 -12.15
N ALA A 129 1.47 3.60 -12.43
CA ALA A 129 1.38 3.13 -13.81
C ALA A 129 -0.08 3.28 -14.27
N GLY A 130 -0.39 4.43 -14.88
CA GLY A 130 -1.56 4.57 -15.74
C GLY A 130 -1.29 3.91 -17.09
N ALA A 131 -2.32 3.43 -17.78
CA ALA A 131 -2.20 3.18 -19.21
C ALA A 131 -1.77 4.50 -19.87
N SER A 132 -0.50 4.54 -20.28
CA SER A 132 0.10 5.47 -21.24
C SER A 132 0.13 6.98 -20.98
N ASP A 133 0.12 7.48 -19.75
CA ASP A 133 0.73 8.80 -19.50
C ASP A 133 1.36 8.86 -18.11
N LEU A 134 2.69 8.96 -18.11
CA LEU A 134 3.51 9.18 -16.95
C LEU A 134 3.03 10.48 -16.28
N LEU A 135 2.42 10.43 -15.10
CA LEU A 135 2.33 11.61 -14.25
C LEU A 135 3.76 11.94 -13.79
N THR A 136 4.48 12.67 -14.63
CA THR A 136 5.78 13.27 -14.28
C THR A 136 5.50 14.39 -13.30
N THR A 137 5.49 14.09 -12.00
CA THR A 137 5.66 15.15 -11.01
C THR A 137 7.11 15.61 -11.08
N ASN A 138 7.38 16.56 -11.98
CA ASN A 138 8.51 17.44 -11.79
C ASN A 138 8.33 18.16 -10.44
N SER A 139 9.44 18.54 -9.81
CA SER A 139 9.56 19.10 -8.46
C SER A 139 8.77 20.40 -8.17
N ALA A 140 7.87 20.81 -9.08
CA ALA A 140 6.98 21.95 -8.94
C ALA A 140 5.47 21.58 -8.90
N THR A 141 5.06 20.34 -9.20
CA THR A 141 3.63 19.98 -9.17
C THR A 141 3.20 19.59 -7.76
N ARG A 142 2.85 20.61 -6.96
CA ARG A 142 2.18 20.45 -5.67
C ARG A 142 0.73 20.00 -5.91
N LEU A 143 0.34 18.85 -5.38
CA LEU A 143 -1.07 18.56 -5.11
C LEU A 143 -1.49 19.47 -3.95
N MET A 144 -2.20 20.55 -4.26
CA MET A 144 -2.82 21.44 -3.28
C MET A 144 -4.32 21.49 -3.51
N ASN A 145 -5.08 21.60 -2.42
CA ASN A 145 -6.43 22.16 -2.43
C ASN A 145 -6.42 23.57 -3.03
#